data_AF-A0A7W6BRL6-F1
#
_entry.id   AF-A0A7W6BRL6-F1
#
_cell.length_a   1.000
_cell.length_b   1.000
_cell.length_c   1.000
_cell.angle_alpha   90.00
_cell.angle_beta   90.00
_cell.angle_gamma   90.00
#
_symmetry.space_group_name_H-M   'P 1'
#
loop_
_entity.id
_entity.type
_entity.pdbx_description
1 polymer ?
#
loop_
_entity_poly.entity_id
_entity_poly.type
_entity_poly.pdbx_seq_one_letter_code
_entity_poly.pdbx_strand_id
1 'polypeptide(L)'
;MPKLRITNLTNSPFDLDGGFRLPAMGRIVGDFSEAYAAAISASPGVAVQVIAPLDHDGDGKSGGSLPGPASTRAKGRRGRPRKA
;
A
#
# COMPACT_ATOMS: atom_id res chain seq x y z
N MET A 1 -18.85 9.54 0.77
CA MET A 1 -17.58 9.93 0.13
C MET A 1 -16.62 8.76 0.31
N PRO A 2 -16.07 8.18 -0.75
CA PRO A 2 -15.12 7.08 -0.62
C PRO A 2 -13.83 7.55 0.06
N LYS A 3 -13.25 6.66 0.85
CA LYS A 3 -11.94 6.88 1.44
C LYS A 3 -10.87 6.54 0.41
N LEU A 4 -10.03 7.52 0.05
CA LEU A 4 -9.00 7.35 -0.95
C LEU A 4 -7.61 7.47 -0.33
N ARG A 5 -6.67 6.73 -0.91
CA ARG A 5 -5.24 6.94 -0.77
C ARG A 5 -4.70 7.58 -2.03
N ILE A 6 -4.09 8.75 -1.90
CA ILE A 6 -3.42 9.44 -3.01
C ILE A 6 -1.92 9.42 -2.71
N THR A 7 -1.13 8.88 -3.64
CA THR A 7 0.33 8.74 -3.52
C THR A 7 0.99 9.56 -4.61
N ASN A 8 1.91 10.45 -4.25
CA ASN A 8 2.76 11.15 -5.22
C ASN A 8 3.83 10.18 -5.74
N LEU A 9 3.95 10.07 -7.06
CA LEU A 9 4.93 9.21 -7.73
C LEU A 9 6.16 9.98 -8.20
N THR A 10 6.21 11.30 -7.95
CA THR A 10 7.28 12.18 -8.41
C THR A 10 8.26 12.51 -7.29
N ASN A 11 9.48 12.88 -7.70
CA ASN A 11 10.54 13.29 -6.78
C ASN A 11 10.45 14.77 -6.36
N SER A 12 9.32 15.41 -6.66
CA SER A 12 8.99 16.78 -6.32
C SER A 12 7.67 16.82 -5.55
N PRO A 13 7.40 17.86 -4.73
CA PRO A 13 6.08 18.06 -4.15
C PRO A 13 5.00 18.12 -5.24
N PHE A 14 3.84 17.53 -4.97
CA PHE A 14 2.69 17.56 -5.87
C PHE A 14 1.56 18.36 -5.21
N ASP A 15 1.06 19.35 -5.92
CA ASP A 15 -0.03 20.19 -5.42
C ASP A 15 -1.37 19.60 -5.85
N LEU A 16 -2.22 19.36 -4.86
CA LEU A 16 -3.58 18.89 -5.04
C LEU A 16 -4.54 20.09 -5.01
N ASP A 17 -5.63 19.98 -5.77
CA ASP A 17 -6.71 20.96 -5.66
C ASP A 17 -7.24 21.04 -4.22
N GLY A 18 -7.61 22.24 -3.79
CA GLY A 18 -7.98 22.53 -2.40
C GLY A 18 -6.80 22.91 -1.50
N GLY A 19 -5.60 23.10 -2.05
CA GLY A 19 -4.44 23.65 -1.32
C GLY A 19 -3.66 22.60 -0.52
N PHE A 20 -3.91 21.32 -0.74
CA PHE A 20 -3.14 20.25 -0.10
C PHE A 20 -1.86 19.99 -0.88
N ARG A 21 -0.71 20.09 -0.23
CA ARG A 21 0.59 19.75 -0.83
C ARG A 21 1.04 18.37 -0.37
N LEU A 22 1.19 17.45 -1.33
CA LEU A 22 1.81 16.15 -1.12
C LEU A 22 3.34 16.29 -1.20
N PRO A 23 4.11 15.79 -0.21
CA PRO A 23 5.56 15.73 -0.33
C PRO A 23 5.99 14.78 -1.46
N ALA A 24 7.24 14.90 -1.90
CA ALA A 24 7.85 13.99 -2.87
C ALA A 24 7.77 12.55 -2.38
N MET A 25 7.32 11.63 -3.24
CA MET A 25 7.05 10.23 -2.89
C MET A 25 6.12 10.05 -1.66
N GLY A 26 5.35 11.08 -1.31
CA GLY A 26 4.47 11.12 -0.16
C GLY A 26 3.10 10.51 -0.43
N ARG A 27 2.32 10.30 0.63
CA ARG A 27 0.94 9.81 0.53
C ARG A 27 0.02 10.50 1.53
N ILE A 28 -1.25 10.64 1.14
CA ILE A 28 -2.34 11.06 2.03
C ILE A 28 -3.49 10.05 1.96
N VAL A 29 -4.25 9.98 3.05
CA VAL A 29 -5.47 9.20 3.15
C VAL A 29 -6.56 10.11 3.68
N GLY A 30 -7.71 10.14 3.02
CA GLY A 30 -8.82 11.00 3.39
C GLY A 30 -10.10 10.62 2.67
N ASP A 31 -11.19 11.28 3.05
CA ASP A 31 -12.48 11.15 2.39
C ASP A 31 -12.56 12.18 1.26
N PHE A 32 -12.67 11.70 0.03
CA PHE A 32 -12.72 12.54 -1.16
C PHE A 32 -13.99 12.26 -1.96
N SER A 33 -14.39 13.19 -2.82
CA SER A 33 -15.52 12.96 -3.74
C SER A 33 -15.11 12.03 -4.88
N GLU A 34 -16.05 11.24 -5.41
CA GLU A 34 -15.80 10.39 -6.59
C GLU A 34 -15.38 11.20 -7.82
N ALA A 35 -15.96 12.39 -8.00
CA ALA A 35 -15.59 13.31 -9.08
C ALA A 35 -14.12 13.74 -8.97
N TYR A 36 -13.66 14.06 -7.76
CA TYR A 36 -12.26 14.39 -7.52
C TYR A 36 -11.34 13.19 -7.74
N ALA A 37 -11.75 12.00 -7.29
CA ALA A 37 -11.02 10.75 -7.53
C ALA A 37 -10.80 10.50 -9.03
N ALA A 38 -11.85 10.67 -9.84
CA ALA A 38 -11.78 10.50 -11.28
C ALA A 38 -10.83 11.52 -11.92
N ALA A 39 -10.94 12.79 -11.54
CA ALA A 39 -10.07 13.85 -12.05
C ALA A 39 -8.60 13.62 -11.69
N ILE A 40 -8.30 13.33 -10.43
CA ILE A 40 -6.92 13.16 -9.94
C ILE A 40 -6.29 11.86 -10.47
N SER A 41 -7.10 10.83 -10.77
CA SER A 41 -6.62 9.58 -11.40
C SER A 41 -6.12 9.75 -12.83
N ALA A 42 -6.51 10.83 -13.52
CA ALA A 42 -6.01 11.14 -14.85
C ALA A 42 -4.58 11.71 -14.83
N SER A 43 -4.08 12.13 -13.68
CA SER A 43 -2.73 12.66 -13.55
C SER A 43 -1.70 11.53 -13.43
N PRO A 44 -0.67 11.49 -14.29
CA PRO A 44 0.37 10.46 -14.24
C PRO A 44 1.32 10.61 -13.04
N GLY A 45 1.32 11.78 -12.38
CA GLY A 45 2.18 12.07 -11.23
C GLY A 45 1.68 11.50 -9.90
N VAL A 46 0.47 10.91 -9.88
CA VAL A 46 -0.18 10.44 -8.66
C VAL A 46 -0.84 9.09 -8.88
N ALA A 47 -0.76 8.22 -7.88
CA ALA A 47 -1.53 6.99 -7.82
C ALA A 47 -2.72 7.16 -6.87
N VAL A 48 -3.91 6.85 -7.36
CA VAL A 48 -5.16 6.92 -6.60
C VAL A 48 -5.63 5.50 -6.31
N GLN A 49 -5.97 5.24 -5.05
CA GLN A 49 -6.47 3.93 -4.63
C GLN A 49 -7.69 4.11 -3.74
N VAL A 50 -8.77 3.42 -4.09
CA VAL A 50 -9.99 3.40 -3.28
C VAL A 50 -9.78 2.39 -2.15
N ILE A 51 -9.83 2.85 -0.90
CA ILE A 51 -9.74 1.98 0.26
C ILE A 51 -11.14 1.41 0.51
N ALA A 52 -11.34 0.14 0.17
CA ALA A 52 -12.55 -0.57 0.54
C ALA A 52 -12.57 -0.80 2.06
N PRO A 53 -13.75 -0.85 2.72
CA PRO A 53 -13.85 -1.11 4.16
C PRO A 53 -13.19 -2.41 4.64
N LEU A 54 -12.92 -3.35 3.74
CA LEU A 54 -12.32 -4.66 4.00
C LEU A 54 -10.84 -4.76 3.56
N ASP A 55 -10.27 -3.69 2.98
CA ASP A 55 -8.86 -3.62 2.57
C ASP A 55 -8.03 -3.09 3.75
N HIS A 56 -7.68 -4.00 4.66
CA HIS A 56 -7.08 -3.69 5.96
C HIS A 56 -5.59 -3.26 5.87
N ASP A 57 -4.89 -3.58 4.80
CA ASP A 57 -3.46 -3.26 4.60
C ASP A 57 -3.19 -2.33 3.40
N GLY A 58 -4.23 -2.00 2.60
CA GLY A 58 -4.13 -1.01 1.52
C GLY A 58 -3.30 -1.52 0.35
N ASP A 59 -3.38 -2.81 0.06
CA ASP A 59 -2.75 -3.45 -1.10
C ASP A 59 -3.68 -3.48 -2.34
N GLY A 60 -4.92 -3.03 -2.20
CA GLY A 60 -5.93 -3.04 -3.25
C GLY A 60 -6.61 -4.39 -3.47
N LYS A 61 -6.41 -5.37 -2.56
CA LYS A 61 -7.14 -6.63 -2.56
C LYS A 61 -8.17 -6.63 -1.44
N SER A 62 -9.44 -6.81 -1.81
CA SER A 62 -10.48 -7.23 -0.88
C SER A 62 -10.28 -8.71 -0.55
N GLY A 63 -9.40 -9.03 0.40
CA GLY A 63 -9.16 -10.40 0.81
C GLY A 63 -8.07 -10.47 1.86
N GLY A 64 -8.46 -10.74 3.11
CA GLY A 64 -7.54 -10.87 4.23
C GLY A 64 -6.36 -11.76 3.91
N SER A 65 -5.19 -11.37 4.44
CA SER A 65 -3.97 -12.16 4.40
C SER A 65 -4.30 -13.56 4.89
N LEU A 66 -4.46 -14.52 3.98
CA LEU A 66 -4.22 -15.91 4.34
C LEU A 66 -2.74 -15.94 4.74
N PRO A 67 -2.40 -16.29 5.99
CA PRO A 67 -1.01 -16.45 6.35
C PRO A 67 -0.41 -17.46 5.38
N GLY A 68 0.62 -17.04 4.64
CA GLY A 68 1.33 -17.92 3.72
C GLY A 68 1.70 -19.22 4.45
N PRO A 69 1.63 -20.38 3.78
CA PRO A 69 1.91 -21.66 4.43
C PRO A 69 3.24 -21.55 5.15
N ALA A 70 3.18 -21.73 6.47
CA ALA A 70 4.28 -21.54 7.40
C ALA A 70 5.55 -22.19 6.82
N SER A 71 6.57 -21.35 6.67
CA SER A 71 7.95 -21.76 6.43
C SER A 71 8.29 -23.01 7.23
N THR A 72 8.41 -24.15 6.56
CA THR A 72 9.05 -25.34 7.13
C THR A 72 10.56 -25.09 7.17
N ARG A 73 10.97 -24.19 8.07
CA ARG A 73 12.36 -24.06 8.50
C ARG A 73 12.67 -25.20 9.47
N ALA A 74 12.78 -26.42 8.96
CA ALA A 74 13.35 -27.54 9.72
C ALA A 74 14.89 -27.41 9.75
N LYS A 75 15.38 -26.50 10.59
CA LYS A 75 16.80 -26.40 10.95
C LYS A 75 17.13 -27.44 12.02
N GLY A 76 17.40 -28.67 11.61
CA GLY A 76 17.87 -29.76 12.48
C GLY A 76 19.38 -29.97 12.40
N ARG A 77 20.17 -29.15 13.09
CA ARG A 77 21.58 -29.44 13.41
C ARG A 77 21.64 -30.42 14.59
N ARG A 78 22.05 -31.67 14.37
CA ARG A 78 22.70 -32.58 15.36
C ARG A 78 23.43 -33.63 14.51
N GLY A 79 24.75 -33.82 14.53
CA GLY A 79 25.68 -33.90 15.64
C GLY A 79 26.46 -35.19 15.40
N ARG A 80 27.71 -35.07 14.92
CA ARG A 80 28.63 -36.19 14.63
C ARG A 80 29.09 -36.81 15.95
N PRO A 81 29.13 -38.14 16.12
CA PRO A 81 30.07 -38.76 17.04
C PRO A 81 31.13 -39.57 16.28
N ARG A 82 32.31 -39.64 16.89
CA ARG A 82 33.53 -40.26 16.41
C ARG A 82 33.53 -41.79 16.65
N LYS A 83 34.43 -42.46 15.93
CA LYS A 83 34.84 -43.87 16.06
C LYS A 83 34.93 -44.38 17.50
N ALA A 84 34.63 -45.66 17.66
CA ALA A 84 35.51 -46.63 18.32
C ALA A 84 35.78 -47.76 17.30
#